data_AF-A0A3A8N6F2-F1
#
_entry.id   AF-A0A3A8N6F2-F1
#
_cell.length_a   1.000
_cell.length_b   1.000
_cell.length_c   1.000
_cell.angle_alpha   90.00
_cell.angle_beta   90.00
_cell.angle_gamma   90.00
#
_symmetry.space_group_name_H-M   'P 1'
#
loop_
_entity.id
_entity.type
_entity.pdbx_description
1 polymer ?
#
loop_
_entity_poly.entity_id
_entity_poly.type
_entity_poly.pdbx_seq_one_letter_code
_entity_poly.pdbx_strand_id
1 'polypeptide(L)'
;MATAFDVQFIAFQSMRGPEHFPRFVELLGALEAGGFEHMAPLVADLRGGSLSMMSVAMDAASGMSPARRERIAREAKTALLGGVVNAGAPEAAWVPGVKDLGDAFRAPVRARPPVLLISGTLDGRTPADNAEALRPGLSRSVHLVLEGAGHDGLFQSDPRILERIRAFFRGDRLRDERLQVPDVTEPRAPPK
;
A
#
# COMPACT_ATOMS: atom_id res chain seq x y z
N MET A 1 5.29 26.21 -5.98
CA MET A 1 3.88 26.27 -5.55
C MET A 1 3.34 24.85 -5.46
N ALA A 2 2.55 24.55 -4.44
CA ALA A 2 1.84 23.28 -4.32
C ALA A 2 0.74 23.19 -5.37
N THR A 3 0.52 22.00 -5.91
CA THR A 3 -0.47 21.68 -6.93
C THR A 3 -1.55 20.77 -6.36
N ALA A 4 -2.68 20.62 -7.06
CA ALA A 4 -3.71 19.65 -6.67
C ALA A 4 -3.14 18.23 -6.54
N PHE A 5 -2.20 17.86 -7.41
CA PHE A 5 -1.47 16.60 -7.34
C PHE A 5 -0.70 16.45 -6.01
N ASP A 6 0.00 17.50 -5.58
CA ASP A 6 0.76 17.47 -4.33
C ASP A 6 -0.16 17.24 -3.12
N VAL A 7 -1.32 17.89 -3.08
CA VAL A 7 -2.32 17.71 -2.00
C VAL A 7 -2.84 16.27 -1.99
N GLN A 8 -3.25 15.76 -3.15
CA GLN A 8 -3.74 14.40 -3.31
C GLN A 8 -2.68 13.36 -2.91
N PHE A 9 -1.43 13.59 -3.31
CA PHE A 9 -0.32 12.67 -3.03
C PHE A 9 0.02 12.66 -1.55
N ILE A 10 0.07 13.82 -0.90
CA ILE A 10 0.31 13.92 0.55
C ILE A 10 -0.82 13.25 1.32
N ALA A 11 -2.09 13.47 0.95
CA ALA A 11 -3.22 12.78 1.54
C ALA A 11 -3.08 11.26 1.41
N PHE A 12 -2.71 10.76 0.22
CA PHE A 12 -2.45 9.33 0.00
C PHE A 12 -1.30 8.78 0.83
N GLN A 13 -0.18 9.50 0.91
CA GLN A 13 0.98 9.08 1.70
C GLN A 13 0.68 9.07 3.19
N SER A 14 -0.22 9.94 3.66
CA SER A 14 -0.74 9.86 5.02
C SER A 14 -1.52 8.57 5.24
N MET A 15 -2.22 8.01 4.25
CA MET A 15 -2.96 6.75 4.39
C MET A 15 -2.10 5.48 4.47
N ARG A 16 -0.78 5.59 4.64
CA ARG A 16 0.12 4.43 4.81
C ARG A 16 -0.18 3.65 6.09
N GLY A 17 -0.57 4.33 7.16
CA GLY A 17 -0.82 3.71 8.45
C GLY A 17 -1.20 4.73 9.52
N PRO A 18 -1.70 4.27 10.67
CA PRO A 18 -2.16 5.12 11.77
C PRO A 18 -1.10 6.14 12.23
N GLU A 19 0.18 5.81 12.13
CA GLU A 19 1.31 6.68 12.47
C GLU A 19 1.50 7.87 11.51
N HIS A 20 0.92 7.80 10.30
CA HIS A 20 0.99 8.86 9.28
C HIS A 20 -0.34 9.61 9.09
N PHE A 21 -1.45 9.10 9.63
CA PHE A 21 -2.79 9.71 9.52
C PHE A 21 -2.83 11.14 10.07
N PRO A 22 -2.27 11.44 11.27
CA PRO A 22 -2.33 12.78 11.85
C PRO A 22 -1.70 13.85 10.97
N ARG A 23 -0.67 13.51 10.18
CA ARG A 23 0.06 14.46 9.33
C ARG A 23 -0.84 15.24 8.39
N PHE A 24 -1.79 14.57 7.73
CA PHE A 24 -2.71 15.27 6.82
C PHE A 24 -3.76 16.09 7.60
N VAL A 25 -4.24 15.57 8.73
CA VAL A 25 -5.21 16.27 9.58
C VAL A 25 -4.62 17.56 10.14
N GLU A 26 -3.36 17.55 10.59
CA GLU A 26 -2.64 18.72 11.08
C GLU A 26 -2.44 19.78 9.98
N LEU A 27 -2.19 19.37 8.74
CA LEU A 27 -2.07 20.28 7.60
C LEU A 27 -3.41 20.86 7.17
N LEU A 28 -4.51 20.13 7.35
CA LEU A 28 -5.80 20.46 6.77
C LEU A 28 -6.26 21.88 7.12
N GLY A 29 -6.14 22.28 8.40
CA GLY A 29 -6.53 23.63 8.83
C GLY A 29 -5.73 24.74 8.15
N ALA A 30 -4.42 24.53 7.92
CA ALA A 30 -3.60 25.49 7.18
C ALA A 30 -4.00 25.56 5.70
N LEU A 31 -4.31 24.41 5.09
CA LEU A 31 -4.76 24.34 3.70
C LEU A 31 -6.12 25.01 3.49
N GLU A 32 -7.06 24.81 4.42
CA GLU A 32 -8.37 25.47 4.41
C GLU A 32 -8.24 27.01 4.54
N ALA A 33 -7.23 27.48 5.28
CA ALA A 33 -6.90 28.90 5.40
C ALA A 33 -6.09 29.45 4.19
N GLY A 34 -5.79 28.63 3.19
CA GLY A 34 -5.02 29.01 2.00
C GLY A 34 -3.50 28.99 2.17
N GLY A 35 -2.98 28.49 3.30
CA GLY A 35 -1.56 28.42 3.64
C GLY A 35 -0.83 27.24 3.00
N PHE A 36 -0.81 27.16 1.68
CA PHE A 36 -0.19 26.04 0.94
C PHE A 36 1.34 25.95 1.08
N GLU A 37 2.00 26.99 1.58
CA GLU A 37 3.43 27.01 1.90
C GLU A 37 3.82 25.96 2.96
N HIS A 38 2.90 25.57 3.83
CA HIS A 38 3.12 24.53 4.85
C HIS A 38 3.38 23.15 4.22
N MET A 39 3.00 22.95 2.96
CA MET A 39 3.31 21.73 2.21
C MET A 39 4.72 21.70 1.65
N ALA A 40 5.44 22.84 1.61
CA ALA A 40 6.71 22.93 0.89
C ALA A 40 7.76 21.89 1.32
N PRO A 41 7.97 21.58 2.62
CA PRO A 41 8.89 20.53 3.04
C PRO A 41 8.46 19.15 2.52
N LEU A 42 7.17 18.82 2.62
CA LEU A 42 6.62 17.54 2.17
C LEU A 42 6.75 17.38 0.66
N VAL A 43 6.47 18.45 -0.10
CA VAL A 43 6.61 18.45 -1.56
C VAL A 43 8.08 18.30 -1.97
N ALA A 44 9.01 18.92 -1.24
CA ALA A 44 10.43 18.75 -1.48
C ALA A 44 10.86 17.30 -1.28
N ASP A 45 10.48 16.67 -0.17
CA ASP A 45 10.78 15.27 0.11
C ASP A 45 10.19 14.33 -0.95
N LEU A 46 8.94 14.57 -1.36
CA LEU A 46 8.27 13.81 -2.42
C LEU A 46 9.00 13.87 -3.76
N ARG A 47 9.53 15.05 -4.11
CA ARG A 47 10.18 15.28 -5.40
C ARG A 47 11.68 14.96 -5.39
N GLY A 48 12.28 14.85 -4.21
CA GLY A 48 13.71 14.56 -4.03
C GLY A 48 14.08 13.07 -4.10
N GLY A 49 13.09 12.18 -4.20
CA GLY A 49 13.32 10.73 -4.21
C GLY A 49 14.19 10.24 -5.38
N SER A 50 14.91 9.14 -5.16
CA SER A 50 15.63 8.43 -6.22
C SER A 50 14.84 7.22 -6.69
N LEU A 51 14.95 6.89 -7.97
CA LEU A 51 14.34 5.70 -8.55
C LEU A 51 15.40 4.63 -8.77
N SER A 52 15.14 3.42 -8.29
CA SER A 52 15.91 2.24 -8.68
C SER A 52 15.45 1.78 -10.06
N MET A 53 16.33 1.88 -11.06
CA MET A 53 16.01 1.43 -12.43
C MET A 53 15.64 -0.05 -12.49
N MET A 54 16.20 -0.87 -11.60
CA MET A 54 15.78 -2.26 -11.45
C MET A 54 14.31 -2.33 -11.02
N SER A 55 13.94 -1.62 -9.95
CA SER A 55 12.56 -1.64 -9.43
C SER A 55 11.57 -1.16 -10.50
N VAL A 56 11.90 -0.05 -11.16
CA VAL A 56 11.11 0.50 -12.26
C VAL A 56 10.94 -0.52 -13.38
N ALA A 57 12.01 -1.22 -13.77
CA ALA A 57 11.93 -2.26 -14.80
C ALA A 57 11.05 -3.44 -14.38
N MET A 58 11.12 -3.90 -13.13
CA MET A 58 10.27 -4.99 -12.63
C MET A 58 8.81 -4.57 -12.55
N ASP A 59 8.52 -3.38 -12.03
CA ASP A 59 7.16 -2.85 -11.96
C ASP A 59 6.58 -2.66 -13.38
N ALA A 60 7.39 -2.18 -14.33
CA ALA A 60 7.01 -2.03 -15.72
C ALA A 60 6.68 -3.36 -16.40
N ALA A 61 7.45 -4.41 -16.10
CA ALA A 61 7.27 -5.74 -16.67
C ALA A 61 6.05 -6.47 -16.06
N SER A 62 5.92 -6.40 -14.73
CA SER A 62 5.02 -7.23 -13.94
C SER A 62 3.74 -6.53 -13.48
N GLY A 63 3.67 -5.21 -13.62
CA GLY A 63 2.65 -4.32 -13.06
C GLY A 63 1.25 -4.49 -13.64
N MET A 64 0.49 -3.42 -13.83
CA MET A 64 -0.92 -3.52 -14.24
C MET A 64 -1.11 -3.96 -15.70
N SER A 65 -2.17 -4.75 -15.97
CA SER A 65 -2.56 -5.08 -17.35
C SER A 65 -3.17 -3.87 -18.07
N PRO A 66 -3.25 -3.89 -19.41
CA PRO A 66 -3.88 -2.81 -20.16
C PRO A 66 -5.32 -2.52 -19.74
N ALA A 67 -6.13 -3.57 -19.54
CA ALA A 67 -7.51 -3.43 -19.07
C ALA A 67 -7.61 -2.79 -17.68
N ARG A 68 -6.68 -3.13 -16.77
CA ARG A 68 -6.61 -2.53 -15.43
C ARG A 68 -6.23 -1.05 -15.51
N ARG A 69 -5.30 -0.68 -16.39
CA ARG A 69 -4.91 0.72 -16.64
C ARG A 69 -6.09 1.56 -17.11
N GLU A 70 -6.83 1.06 -18.10
CA GLU A 70 -8.02 1.76 -18.61
C GLU A 70 -9.08 1.93 -17.53
N ARG A 71 -9.28 0.91 -16.68
CA ARG A 71 -10.17 1.00 -15.52
C ARG A 71 -9.71 2.09 -14.55
N ILE A 72 -8.43 2.12 -14.19
CA ILE A 72 -7.85 3.15 -13.31
C ILE A 72 -8.08 4.54 -13.92
N ALA A 73 -7.81 4.73 -15.21
CA ALA A 73 -8.00 6.02 -15.88
C ALA A 73 -9.47 6.47 -15.91
N ARG A 74 -10.43 5.54 -15.97
CA ARG A 74 -11.86 5.84 -15.84
C ARG A 74 -12.25 6.21 -14.41
N GLU A 75 -11.87 5.38 -13.44
CA GLU A 75 -12.22 5.59 -12.02
C GLU A 75 -11.56 6.86 -11.43
N ALA A 76 -10.35 7.19 -11.89
CA ALA A 76 -9.63 8.40 -11.48
C ALA A 76 -10.38 9.71 -11.79
N LYS A 77 -11.33 9.72 -12.73
CA LYS A 77 -12.12 10.92 -13.06
C LYS A 77 -13.10 11.32 -11.95
N THR A 78 -13.49 10.37 -11.12
CA THR A 78 -14.50 10.55 -10.06
C THR A 78 -13.98 10.19 -8.67
N ALA A 79 -12.79 9.60 -8.56
CA ALA A 79 -12.17 9.28 -7.29
C ALA A 79 -11.72 10.55 -6.55
N LEU A 80 -11.90 10.58 -5.23
CA LEU A 80 -11.51 11.71 -4.37
C LEU A 80 -10.04 12.12 -4.55
N LEU A 81 -9.15 11.13 -4.65
CA LEU A 81 -7.70 11.35 -4.82
C LEU A 81 -7.26 11.28 -6.30
N GLY A 82 -8.22 11.28 -7.23
CA GLY A 82 -7.94 11.13 -8.66
C GLY A 82 -7.16 9.85 -8.97
N GLY A 83 -6.11 9.99 -9.79
CA GLY A 83 -5.21 8.89 -10.17
C GLY A 83 -3.97 8.75 -9.28
N VAL A 84 -3.85 9.52 -8.20
CA VAL A 84 -2.59 9.71 -7.47
C VAL A 84 -2.01 8.41 -6.88
N VAL A 85 -2.88 7.49 -6.47
CA VAL A 85 -2.53 6.18 -5.92
C VAL A 85 -1.71 5.35 -6.92
N ASN A 86 -1.94 5.56 -8.21
CA ASN A 86 -1.27 4.87 -9.32
C ASN A 86 -0.40 5.82 -10.17
N ALA A 87 -0.14 7.04 -9.68
CA ALA A 87 0.58 8.04 -10.46
C ALA A 87 2.01 7.59 -10.76
N GLY A 88 2.41 7.70 -12.02
CA GLY A 88 3.75 7.33 -12.46
C GLY A 88 4.04 5.82 -12.43
N ALA A 89 3.02 4.97 -12.28
CA ALA A 89 3.20 3.52 -12.42
C ALA A 89 3.84 3.22 -13.80
N PRO A 90 5.05 2.63 -13.84
CA PRO A 90 5.79 2.52 -15.09
C PRO A 90 5.15 1.47 -16.00
N GLU A 91 5.22 1.70 -17.30
CA GLU A 91 4.79 0.75 -18.32
C GLU A 91 5.99 0.14 -19.01
N ALA A 92 5.90 -1.14 -19.40
CA ALA A 92 6.96 -1.80 -20.17
C ALA A 92 7.41 -1.00 -21.39
N ALA A 93 6.47 -0.34 -22.09
CA ALA A 93 6.75 0.48 -23.26
C ALA A 93 7.61 1.73 -22.95
N TRP A 94 7.70 2.17 -21.69
CA TRP A 94 8.49 3.33 -21.29
C TRP A 94 9.93 2.98 -20.93
N VAL A 95 10.23 1.70 -20.68
CA VAL A 95 11.53 1.25 -20.18
C VAL A 95 12.25 0.42 -21.26
N PRO A 96 13.34 0.94 -21.84
CA PRO A 96 14.08 0.23 -22.88
C PRO A 96 14.50 -1.18 -22.45
N GLY A 97 14.22 -2.16 -23.31
CA GLY A 97 14.56 -3.56 -23.06
C GLY A 97 13.59 -4.32 -22.13
N VAL A 98 12.58 -3.66 -21.58
CA VAL A 98 11.54 -4.31 -20.76
C VAL A 98 10.37 -4.74 -21.63
N LYS A 99 9.84 -5.92 -21.34
CA LYS A 99 8.62 -6.46 -21.96
C LYS A 99 7.57 -6.68 -20.89
N ASP A 100 6.32 -6.45 -21.27
CA ASP A 100 5.17 -6.86 -20.45
C ASP A 100 5.18 -8.39 -20.32
N LEU A 101 5.12 -8.90 -19.08
CA LEU A 101 5.06 -10.34 -18.79
C LEU A 101 3.71 -10.96 -19.16
N GLY A 102 2.71 -10.14 -19.48
CA GLY A 102 1.41 -10.55 -20.01
C GLY A 102 0.44 -11.08 -18.96
N ASP A 103 -0.79 -11.35 -19.40
CA ASP A 103 -1.88 -11.75 -18.50
C ASP A 103 -1.65 -13.10 -17.82
N ALA A 104 -0.88 -13.99 -18.45
CA ALA A 104 -0.51 -15.27 -17.86
C ALA A 104 0.34 -15.10 -16.58
N PHE A 105 1.24 -14.13 -16.54
CA PHE A 105 2.01 -13.80 -15.34
C PHE A 105 1.11 -13.25 -14.22
N ARG A 106 0.09 -12.48 -14.59
CA ARG A 106 -0.89 -11.87 -13.66
C ARG A 106 -2.03 -12.81 -13.28
N ALA A 107 -1.99 -14.06 -13.72
CA ALA A 107 -3.00 -15.04 -13.38
C ALA A 107 -3.05 -15.24 -11.85
N PRO A 108 -4.22 -15.63 -11.30
CA PRO A 108 -4.35 -15.87 -9.86
C PRO A 108 -3.27 -16.83 -9.33
N VAL A 109 -2.60 -16.42 -8.25
CA VAL A 109 -1.57 -17.21 -7.59
C VAL A 109 -2.19 -18.49 -7.03
N ARG A 110 -1.55 -19.65 -7.28
CA ARG A 110 -2.01 -20.95 -6.79
C ARG A 110 -0.98 -21.60 -5.89
N ALA A 111 -1.40 -22.07 -4.72
CA ALA A 111 -0.55 -22.80 -3.80
C ALA A 111 -1.28 -23.99 -3.17
N ARG A 112 -0.59 -25.13 -3.07
CA ARG A 112 -1.04 -26.31 -2.31
C ARG A 112 -0.56 -26.34 -0.85
N PRO A 113 0.63 -25.81 -0.51
CA PRO A 113 1.02 -25.66 0.90
C PRO A 113 0.09 -24.69 1.65
N PRO A 114 0.01 -24.78 3.00
CA PRO A 114 -0.61 -23.73 3.81
C PRO A 114 0.01 -22.36 3.53
N VAL A 115 -0.80 -21.30 3.58
CA VAL A 115 -0.35 -19.91 3.42
C VAL A 115 -0.90 -19.07 4.56
N LEU A 116 -0.06 -18.23 5.17
CA LEU A 116 -0.49 -17.24 6.14
C LEU A 116 -0.53 -15.88 5.45
N LEU A 117 -1.72 -15.31 5.35
CA LEU A 117 -1.95 -13.94 4.91
C LEU A 117 -2.01 -13.05 6.15
N ILE A 118 -1.32 -11.92 6.12
CA ILE A 118 -1.32 -10.94 7.22
C ILE A 118 -1.57 -9.58 6.61
N SER A 119 -2.60 -8.88 7.08
CA SER A 119 -2.95 -7.54 6.60
C SER A 119 -3.34 -6.62 7.75
N GLY A 120 -3.20 -5.32 7.53
CA GLY A 120 -3.69 -4.27 8.43
C GLY A 120 -4.99 -3.66 7.90
N THR A 121 -5.93 -3.37 8.79
CA THR A 121 -7.18 -2.68 8.42
C THR A 121 -7.00 -1.21 8.03
N LEU A 122 -5.89 -0.60 8.45
CA LEU A 122 -5.52 0.79 8.15
C LEU A 122 -4.37 0.89 7.13
N ASP A 123 -4.11 -0.19 6.37
CA ASP A 123 -3.14 -0.19 5.27
C ASP A 123 -3.80 0.32 3.98
N GLY A 124 -3.61 1.60 3.66
CA GLY A 124 -4.09 2.21 2.41
C GLY A 124 -3.27 1.87 1.17
N ARG A 125 -2.17 1.11 1.30
CA ARG A 125 -1.25 0.72 0.21
C ARG A 125 -1.56 -0.69 -0.29
N THR A 126 -1.74 -1.61 0.64
CA THR A 126 -2.03 -3.04 0.43
C THR A 126 -3.16 -3.49 1.34
N PRO A 127 -4.39 -3.02 1.11
CA PRO A 127 -5.53 -3.29 1.99
C PRO A 127 -5.85 -4.78 2.09
N ALA A 128 -6.53 -5.18 3.17
CA ALA A 128 -6.93 -6.57 3.43
C ALA A 128 -7.68 -7.23 2.26
N ASP A 129 -8.44 -6.46 1.49
CA ASP A 129 -9.15 -6.93 0.28
C ASP A 129 -8.20 -7.49 -0.78
N ASN A 130 -6.94 -7.01 -0.85
CA ASN A 130 -5.94 -7.58 -1.74
C ASN A 130 -5.60 -9.03 -1.33
N ALA A 131 -5.50 -9.29 -0.03
CA ALA A 131 -5.27 -10.65 0.47
C ALA A 131 -6.49 -11.55 0.23
N GLU A 132 -7.70 -11.02 0.43
CA GLU A 132 -8.94 -11.74 0.13
C GLU A 132 -9.05 -12.11 -1.36
N ALA A 133 -8.62 -11.23 -2.27
CA ALA A 133 -8.58 -11.51 -3.71
C ALA A 133 -7.65 -12.68 -4.10
N LEU A 134 -6.67 -13.02 -3.26
CA LEU A 134 -5.77 -14.16 -3.49
C LEU A 134 -6.38 -15.49 -3.05
N ARG A 135 -7.31 -15.49 -2.09
CA ARG A 135 -7.85 -16.70 -1.45
C ARG A 135 -8.39 -17.76 -2.42
N PRO A 136 -9.05 -17.44 -3.54
CA PRO A 136 -9.54 -18.47 -4.46
C PRO A 136 -8.44 -19.41 -4.98
N GLY A 137 -7.19 -18.94 -5.08
CA GLY A 137 -6.05 -19.76 -5.49
C GLY A 137 -5.26 -20.37 -4.32
N LEU A 138 -5.55 -19.96 -3.08
CA LEU A 138 -4.85 -20.35 -1.86
C LEU A 138 -5.80 -21.12 -0.94
N SER A 139 -6.27 -22.29 -1.35
CA SER A 139 -7.33 -23.04 -0.65
C SER A 139 -7.03 -23.45 0.80
N ARG A 140 -5.77 -23.36 1.23
CA ARG A 140 -5.31 -23.61 2.60
C ARG A 140 -4.74 -22.34 3.26
N SER A 141 -5.19 -21.17 2.80
CA SER A 141 -4.83 -19.90 3.41
C SER A 141 -5.52 -19.71 4.75
N VAL A 142 -4.81 -19.12 5.69
CA VAL A 142 -5.36 -18.50 6.89
C VAL A 142 -5.09 -17.01 6.81
N HIS A 143 -6.08 -16.18 7.15
CA HIS A 143 -5.93 -14.73 7.15
C HIS A 143 -5.96 -14.17 8.58
N LEU A 144 -4.83 -13.60 9.01
CA LEU A 144 -4.72 -12.80 10.21
C LEU A 144 -4.89 -11.32 9.83
N VAL A 145 -6.00 -10.72 10.25
CA VAL A 145 -6.30 -9.31 10.00
C VAL A 145 -6.03 -8.52 11.28
N LEU A 146 -5.15 -7.53 11.19
CA LEU A 146 -4.73 -6.69 12.31
C LEU A 146 -5.57 -5.41 12.33
N GLU A 147 -6.48 -5.32 13.31
CA GLU A 147 -7.35 -4.16 13.48
C GLU A 147 -6.55 -2.99 14.08
N GLY A 148 -6.54 -1.86 13.39
CA GLY A 148 -5.73 -0.69 13.74
C GLY A 148 -4.32 -0.66 13.13
N ALA A 149 -3.84 -1.73 12.49
CA ALA A 149 -2.50 -1.73 11.91
C ALA A 149 -2.45 -1.18 10.47
N GLY A 150 -1.36 -0.50 10.12
CA GLY A 150 -1.07 0.03 8.78
C GLY A 150 -0.02 -0.75 8.00
N HIS A 151 0.47 -0.15 6.92
CA HIS A 151 1.48 -0.72 6.03
C HIS A 151 2.86 -0.83 6.69
N ASP A 152 3.31 0.25 7.32
CA ASP A 152 4.64 0.32 7.91
C ASP A 152 4.59 -0.25 9.34
N GLY A 153 5.53 -1.13 9.68
CA GLY A 153 5.59 -1.68 11.04
C GLY A 153 4.52 -2.74 11.36
N LEU A 154 3.76 -3.21 10.35
CA LEU A 154 2.70 -4.22 10.49
C LEU A 154 3.12 -5.42 11.36
N PHE A 155 4.33 -5.96 11.15
CA PHE A 155 4.81 -7.13 11.89
C PHE A 155 5.28 -6.80 13.32
N GLN A 156 5.53 -5.53 13.62
CA GLN A 156 6.05 -5.04 14.89
C GLN A 156 4.95 -4.45 15.78
N SER A 157 3.71 -4.31 15.27
CA SER A 157 2.63 -3.65 16.00
C SER A 157 2.11 -4.45 17.20
N ASP A 158 2.33 -5.77 17.24
CA ASP A 158 1.91 -6.61 18.35
C ASP A 158 2.73 -7.91 18.46
N PRO A 159 3.24 -8.30 19.65
CA PRO A 159 4.02 -9.54 19.83
C PRO A 159 3.24 -10.82 19.46
N ARG A 160 1.90 -10.80 19.56
CA ARG A 160 1.05 -11.93 19.19
C ARG A 160 1.18 -12.30 17.71
N ILE A 161 1.58 -11.37 16.85
CA ILE A 161 1.81 -11.63 15.42
C ILE A 161 2.96 -12.63 15.25
N LEU A 162 4.06 -12.42 15.98
CA LEU A 162 5.21 -13.33 15.96
C LEU A 162 4.81 -14.72 16.49
N GLU A 163 3.94 -14.78 17.51
CA GLU A 163 3.40 -16.05 18.02
C GLU A 163 2.61 -16.80 16.93
N ARG A 164 1.81 -16.09 16.13
CA ARG A 164 0.98 -16.66 15.04
C ARG A 164 1.87 -17.14 13.90
N ILE A 165 2.88 -16.36 13.53
CA ILE A 165 3.90 -16.77 12.55
C ILE A 165 4.63 -18.03 13.01
N ARG A 166 5.06 -18.08 14.28
CA ARG A 166 5.73 -19.28 14.84
C ARG A 166 4.79 -20.49 14.86
N ALA A 167 3.53 -20.32 15.23
CA ALA A 167 2.54 -21.38 15.19
C ALA A 167 2.31 -21.92 13.77
N PHE A 168 2.20 -21.02 12.80
CA PHE A 168 2.12 -21.39 11.39
C PHE A 168 3.32 -22.23 10.92
N PHE A 169 4.54 -21.82 11.26
CA PHE A 169 5.75 -22.57 10.88
C PHE A 169 5.91 -23.91 11.61
N ARG A 170 5.33 -24.08 12.81
CA ARG A 170 5.25 -25.39 13.48
C ARG A 170 4.22 -26.33 12.85
N GLY A 171 3.38 -25.83 11.96
CA GLY A 171 2.27 -26.59 11.38
C GLY A 171 1.03 -26.62 12.28
N ASP A 172 0.94 -25.72 13.27
CA ASP A 172 -0.23 -25.63 14.13
C ASP A 172 -1.46 -25.24 13.29
N ARG A 173 -2.63 -25.78 13.66
CA ARG A 173 -3.87 -25.50 12.95
C ARG A 173 -4.41 -24.12 13.34
N LEU A 174 -4.06 -23.11 12.55
CA LEU A 174 -4.61 -21.76 12.67
C LEU A 174 -5.98 -21.64 11.97
N ARG A 175 -6.71 -20.60 12.34
CA ARG A 175 -7.97 -20.17 11.71
C ARG A 175 -7.87 -18.68 11.43
N ASP A 176 -8.75 -18.20 10.55
CA ASP A 176 -8.89 -16.76 10.32
C ASP A 176 -9.14 -16.06 11.66
N GLU A 177 -8.40 -14.99 11.91
CA GLU A 177 -8.38 -14.27 13.17
C GLU A 177 -8.36 -12.78 12.87
N ARG A 178 -9.16 -12.02 13.61
CA ARG A 178 -9.06 -10.56 13.68
C ARG A 178 -8.44 -10.20 15.03
N LEU A 179 -7.33 -9.48 14.99
CA LEU A 179 -6.55 -9.14 16.18
C LEU A 179 -6.48 -7.62 16.32
N GLN A 180 -7.13 -7.08 17.35
CA GLN A 180 -6.95 -5.68 17.73
C GLN A 180 -5.51 -5.47 18.22
N VAL A 181 -4.77 -4.58 17.55
CA VAL A 181 -3.44 -4.13 17.99
C VAL A 181 -3.58 -2.89 18.88
N PRO A 182 -2.59 -2.57 19.73
CA PRO A 182 -2.59 -1.33 20.49
C PRO A 182 -2.65 -0.10 19.58
N ASP A 183 -3.32 0.95 20.05
CA ASP A 183 -3.31 2.23 19.35
C ASP A 183 -1.89 2.80 19.27
N VAL A 184 -1.57 3.47 18.16
CA VAL A 184 -0.31 4.19 18.03
C VAL A 184 -0.37 5.43 18.91
N THR A 185 0.42 5.43 19.99
CA THR A 185 0.46 6.54 20.96
C THR A 185 1.39 7.68 20.53
N GLU A 186 2.33 7.43 19.61
CA GLU A 186 3.25 8.45 19.09
C GLU A 186 3.44 8.31 17.56
N PRO A 187 3.33 9.41 16.79
CA PRO A 187 3.64 9.40 15.36
C PRO A 187 5.08 8.96 15.12
N ARG A 188 5.31 8.10 14.13
CA ARG A 188 6.67 7.71 13.77
C ARG A 188 7.34 8.88 13.03
N ALA A 189 8.53 9.28 13.49
CA ALA A 189 9.36 10.24 12.76
C ALA A 189 9.56 9.76 11.31
N PRO A 190 9.61 10.67 10.32
CA PRO A 190 9.80 10.27 8.93
C PRO A 190 11.09 9.43 8.79
N PRO A 191 11.11 8.42 7.89
CA PRO A 191 12.37 7.78 7.53
C PRO A 191 13.34 8.86 7.03
N LYS A 192 14.58 8.79 7.52
CA LYS A 192 15.68 9.64 7.07
C LYS A 192 16.02 9.37 5.61
#